data_AF-A0A4P6L790-F1
#
_entry.id   AF-A0A4P6L790-F1
#
_cell.length_a   1.000
_cell.length_b   1.000
_cell.length_c   1.000
_cell.angle_alpha   90.00
_cell.angle_beta   90.00
_cell.angle_gamma   90.00
#
_symmetry.space_group_name_H-M   'P 1'
#
loop_
_entity.id
_entity.type
_entity.pdbx_description
1 polymer ?
#
loop_
_entity_poly.entity_id
_entity_poly.type
_entity_poly.pdbx_seq_one_letter_code
_entity_poly.pdbx_strand_id
1 'polypeptide(L)'
;MPTATTPTSELDAVNLMLQVIGESPISSLSGPPVVDAVIAQQVLAETLREVQSQGWHFNTEKEYPLVPSFETNEISVPLNTLRVDTIGPDQGIDVVHRGTRLYDRKKHTYEFSRTLKVDLVVLLPFEELPQAARHYITVKAARKFQARAVGSDTLYQFTQADEVEARRIFKKAEGATADHNFLTGTTVTRILQRR
;
A
#
# COMPACT_ATOMS: atom_id res chain seq x y z
N MET A 1 -32.21 8.80 3.00
CA MET A 1 -31.12 9.55 2.34
C MET A 1 -30.65 8.73 1.16
N PRO A 2 -30.47 9.31 -0.04
CA PRO A 2 -29.99 8.56 -1.18
C PRO A 2 -28.57 8.09 -0.87
N THR A 3 -28.37 6.78 -0.74
CA THR A 3 -27.04 6.17 -0.64
C THR A 3 -26.36 6.37 -2.00
N ALA A 4 -25.49 7.37 -2.10
CA ALA A 4 -24.64 7.54 -3.26
C ALA A 4 -23.85 6.25 -3.47
N THR A 5 -23.88 5.70 -4.68
CA THR A 5 -23.12 4.50 -5.06
C THR A 5 -21.66 4.87 -5.32
N THR A 6 -21.00 5.44 -4.31
CA THR A 6 -19.58 5.75 -4.34
C THR A 6 -18.79 4.63 -3.65
N PRO A 7 -17.53 4.39 -4.06
CA PRO A 7 -16.61 3.54 -3.30
C PRO A 7 -16.53 3.97 -1.84
N THR A 8 -16.15 3.05 -0.96
CA THR A 8 -16.02 3.31 0.49
C THR A 8 -15.09 4.49 0.71
N SER A 9 -15.56 5.52 1.40
CA SER A 9 -14.74 6.68 1.75
C SER A 9 -13.96 6.44 3.04
N GLU A 10 -12.95 7.27 3.30
CA GLU A 10 -12.23 7.23 4.58
C GLU A 10 -13.16 7.44 5.78
N LEU A 11 -14.16 8.32 5.64
CA LEU A 11 -15.17 8.55 6.68
C LEU A 11 -16.00 7.29 6.95
N ASP A 12 -16.42 6.58 5.89
CA ASP A 12 -17.17 5.32 6.03
C ASP A 12 -16.32 4.25 6.73
N ALA A 13 -15.02 4.19 6.41
CA ALA A 13 -14.09 3.27 7.04
C ALA A 13 -13.94 3.56 8.54
N VAL A 14 -13.73 4.83 8.92
CA VAL A 14 -13.63 5.24 10.32
C VAL A 14 -14.94 4.98 11.07
N ASN A 15 -16.09 5.27 10.45
CA ASN A 15 -17.39 5.00 11.05
C ASN A 15 -17.65 3.50 11.25
N LEU A 16 -17.14 2.63 10.37
CA LEU A 16 -17.19 1.20 10.58
C LEU A 16 -16.34 0.78 11.78
N MET A 17 -15.14 1.36 11.93
CA MET A 17 -14.26 1.07 13.08
C MET A 17 -14.90 1.47 14.41
N LEU A 18 -15.57 2.63 14.47
CA LEU A 18 -16.31 3.08 15.66
C LEU A 18 -17.48 2.16 15.99
N GLN A 19 -18.22 1.69 14.98
CA GLN A 19 -19.33 0.76 15.19
C GLN A 19 -18.89 -0.58 15.81
N VAL A 20 -17.68 -1.05 15.50
CA VAL A 20 -17.16 -2.32 16.06
C VAL A 20 -16.97 -2.25 17.59
N ILE A 21 -16.73 -1.06 18.14
CA ILE A 21 -16.63 -0.85 19.59
C ILE A 21 -17.94 -0.34 20.22
N GLY A 22 -19.00 -0.16 19.43
CA GLY A 22 -20.30 0.33 19.89
C GLY A 22 -20.41 1.85 19.97
N GLU A 23 -19.46 2.60 19.40
CA GLU A 23 -19.49 4.06 19.39
C GLU A 23 -20.37 4.61 18.27
N SER A 24 -20.89 5.83 18.48
CA SER A 24 -21.74 6.50 17.50
C SER A 24 -20.93 6.99 16.29
N PRO A 25 -21.49 6.93 15.06
CA PRO A 25 -20.81 7.40 13.87
C PRO A 25 -20.65 8.93 13.87
N ILE A 26 -19.57 9.40 13.27
CA ILE A 26 -19.26 10.82 13.07
C ILE A 26 -19.66 11.28 11.67
N SER A 27 -19.96 12.58 11.53
CA SER A 27 -20.34 13.19 10.25
C SER A 27 -19.17 13.84 9.52
N SER A 28 -18.04 14.10 10.18
CA SER A 28 -16.84 14.67 9.56
C SER A 28 -15.56 14.25 10.27
N LEU A 29 -14.48 14.06 9.49
CA LEU A 29 -13.15 13.73 10.01
C LEU A 29 -12.44 14.93 10.64
N SER A 30 -12.89 16.15 10.34
CA SER A 30 -12.31 17.43 10.80
C SER A 30 -13.10 18.08 11.95
N GLY A 31 -14.06 17.35 12.54
CA GLY A 31 -14.90 17.83 13.63
C GLY A 31 -14.17 17.89 14.98
N PRO A 32 -14.90 18.18 16.08
CA PRO A 32 -14.36 18.11 17.43
C PRO A 32 -13.69 16.75 17.67
N PRO A 33 -12.48 16.70 18.25
CA PRO A 33 -11.74 15.46 18.38
C PRO A 33 -12.42 14.52 19.38
N VAL A 34 -13.17 13.55 18.86
CA VAL A 34 -13.56 12.36 19.62
C VAL A 34 -12.33 11.48 19.71
N VAL A 35 -11.89 11.14 20.93
CA VAL A 35 -10.63 10.41 21.18
C VAL A 35 -10.59 9.11 20.37
N ASP A 36 -11.67 8.35 20.38
CA ASP A 36 -11.77 7.08 19.65
C ASP A 36 -11.72 7.26 18.13
N ALA A 37 -12.28 8.34 17.60
CA ALA A 37 -12.22 8.65 16.17
C ALA A 37 -10.78 9.00 15.74
N VAL A 38 -10.04 9.74 16.57
CA VAL A 38 -8.62 10.05 16.30
C VAL A 38 -7.77 8.78 16.33
N ILE A 39 -7.99 7.90 17.31
CA ILE A 39 -7.29 6.61 17.39
C ILE A 39 -7.65 5.73 16.18
N ALA A 40 -8.92 5.70 15.78
CA ALA A 40 -9.36 4.96 14.60
C ALA A 40 -8.67 5.46 13.32
N GLN A 41 -8.60 6.78 13.11
CA GLN A 41 -7.86 7.37 11.97
C GLN A 41 -6.38 6.99 11.98
N GLN A 42 -5.72 7.01 13.14
CA GLN A 42 -4.33 6.60 13.28
C GLN A 42 -4.13 5.12 12.93
N VAL A 43 -4.99 4.23 13.46
CA VAL A 43 -4.95 2.80 13.16
C VAL A 43 -5.22 2.52 11.69
N LEU A 44 -6.12 3.28 11.06
CA LEU A 44 -6.40 3.19 9.63
C LEU A 44 -5.16 3.59 8.81
N ALA A 45 -4.53 4.73 9.13
CA ALA A 45 -3.33 5.20 8.45
C ALA A 45 -2.12 4.25 8.62
N GLU A 46 -1.95 3.64 9.80
CA GLU A 46 -0.95 2.60 10.03
C GLU A 46 -1.21 1.37 9.16
N THR A 47 -2.46 0.90 9.12
CA THR A 47 -2.85 -0.29 8.35
C THR A 47 -2.76 -0.04 6.86
N LEU A 48 -3.09 1.18 6.40
CA LEU A 48 -2.91 1.63 5.03
C LEU A 48 -1.45 1.46 4.59
N ARG A 49 -0.50 1.97 5.38
CA ARG A 49 0.95 1.86 5.09
C ARG A 49 1.42 0.40 5.11
N GLU A 50 0.96 -0.40 6.07
CA GLU A 50 1.34 -1.82 6.17
C GLU A 50 0.81 -2.66 5.01
N VAL A 51 -0.41 -2.43 4.55
CA VAL A 51 -0.97 -3.18 3.43
C VAL A 51 -0.27 -2.76 2.15
N GLN A 52 -0.10 -1.47 1.90
CA GLN A 52 0.52 -0.97 0.67
C GLN A 52 2.02 -1.29 0.56
N SER A 53 2.75 -1.42 1.68
CA SER A 53 4.18 -1.73 1.67
C SER A 53 4.52 -3.13 1.13
N GLN A 54 3.53 -4.03 1.06
CA GLN A 54 3.71 -5.34 0.43
C GLN A 54 4.01 -5.21 -1.08
N GLY A 55 3.52 -4.14 -1.72
CA GLY A 55 3.60 -3.95 -3.16
C GLY A 55 2.52 -4.75 -3.87
N TRP A 56 1.54 -4.04 -4.41
CA TRP A 56 0.39 -4.53 -5.15
C TRP A 56 0.41 -3.99 -6.56
N HIS A 57 -0.42 -4.54 -7.44
CA HIS A 57 -0.42 -4.11 -8.84
C HIS A 57 -0.77 -2.63 -8.98
N PHE A 58 -1.75 -2.15 -8.21
CA PHE A 58 -2.21 -0.76 -8.27
C PHE A 58 -1.22 0.28 -7.71
N ASN A 59 -0.25 -0.12 -6.89
CA ASN A 59 0.69 0.82 -6.26
C ASN A 59 2.16 0.51 -6.56
N THR A 60 2.41 -0.34 -7.56
CA THR A 60 3.76 -0.66 -8.04
C THR A 60 3.94 -0.09 -9.44
N GLU A 61 4.81 0.90 -9.56
CA GLU A 61 5.25 1.46 -10.84
C GLU A 61 6.48 0.68 -11.32
N LYS A 62 6.38 0.08 -12.52
CA LYS A 62 7.46 -0.71 -13.10
C LYS A 62 8.31 0.11 -14.07
N GLU A 63 9.61 -0.17 -14.11
CA GLU A 63 10.56 0.50 -15.02
C GLU A 63 10.51 2.05 -14.95
N TYR A 64 10.20 2.60 -13.78
CA TYR A 64 10.09 4.04 -13.59
C TYR A 64 11.46 4.71 -13.74
N PRO A 65 11.61 5.70 -14.65
CA PRO A 65 12.90 6.35 -14.88
C PRO A 65 13.17 7.41 -13.80
N LEU A 66 14.21 7.18 -12.98
CA LEU A 66 14.71 8.16 -12.03
C LEU A 66 15.94 8.88 -12.60
N VAL A 67 15.79 10.19 -12.81
CA VAL A 67 16.82 11.05 -13.38
C VAL A 67 17.61 11.74 -12.27
N PRO A 68 18.96 11.71 -12.30
CA PRO A 68 19.78 12.45 -11.34
C PRO A 68 19.65 13.96 -11.55
N SER A 69 19.73 14.72 -10.46
CA SER A 69 19.76 16.19 -10.50
C SER A 69 21.03 16.70 -11.20
N PHE A 70 20.91 17.73 -12.03
CA PHE A 70 22.03 18.31 -12.77
C PHE A 70 23.11 18.94 -11.87
N GLU A 71 22.74 19.41 -10.68
CA GLU A 71 23.66 20.14 -9.79
C GLU A 71 24.44 19.21 -8.85
N THR A 72 23.78 18.15 -8.35
CA THR A 72 24.34 17.28 -7.31
C THR A 72 24.61 15.85 -7.80
N ASN A 73 24.16 15.49 -9.00
CA ASN A 73 24.12 14.11 -9.49
C ASN A 73 23.38 13.13 -8.57
N GLU A 74 22.56 13.63 -7.64
CA GLU A 74 21.77 12.81 -6.73
C GLU A 74 20.41 12.47 -7.34
N ILE A 75 19.94 11.25 -7.12
CA ILE A 75 18.58 10.83 -7.49
C ILE A 75 17.65 11.05 -6.31
N SER A 76 16.63 11.88 -6.51
CA SER A 76 15.55 12.10 -5.55
C SER A 76 14.37 11.18 -5.84
N VAL A 77 13.83 10.54 -4.80
CA VAL A 77 12.62 9.71 -4.88
C VAL A 77 11.41 10.48 -4.35
N PRO A 78 10.19 10.23 -4.89
CA PRO A 78 8.98 10.83 -4.37
C PRO A 78 8.79 10.59 -2.86
N LEU A 79 8.22 11.57 -2.14
CA LEU A 79 8.02 11.48 -0.68
C LEU A 79 7.10 10.35 -0.24
N ASN A 80 6.20 9.93 -1.12
CA ASN A 80 5.27 8.82 -0.88
C ASN A 80 5.86 7.46 -1.25
N THR A 81 7.16 7.35 -1.52
CA THR A 81 7.79 6.07 -1.87
C THR A 81 7.94 5.16 -0.65
N LEU A 82 7.42 3.94 -0.73
CA LEU A 82 7.53 2.90 0.31
C LEU A 82 8.72 1.96 0.07
N ARG A 83 8.97 1.61 -1.20
CA ARG A 83 10.03 0.69 -1.60
C ARG A 83 10.57 1.10 -2.96
N VAL A 84 11.88 0.95 -3.14
CA VAL A 84 12.57 1.15 -4.41
C VAL A 84 13.46 -0.06 -4.64
N ASP A 85 13.43 -0.60 -5.86
CA ASP A 85 14.32 -1.67 -6.28
C ASP A 85 14.81 -1.42 -7.72
N THR A 86 16.05 -1.74 -8.03
CA THR A 86 16.61 -1.60 -9.37
C THR A 86 16.34 -2.85 -10.19
N ILE A 87 15.98 -2.68 -11.46
CA ILE A 87 15.63 -3.80 -12.34
C ILE A 87 16.38 -3.79 -13.67
N GLY A 88 16.30 -4.91 -14.38
CA GLY A 88 16.85 -5.06 -15.73
C GLY A 88 18.36 -4.86 -15.78
N PRO A 89 18.89 -3.98 -16.66
CA PRO A 89 20.33 -3.76 -16.78
C PRO A 89 20.95 -3.11 -15.52
N ASP A 90 20.13 -2.49 -14.67
CA ASP A 90 20.54 -1.81 -13.44
C ASP A 90 20.42 -2.70 -12.19
N GLN A 91 19.93 -3.95 -12.32
CA GLN A 91 19.77 -4.90 -11.20
C GLN A 91 21.10 -5.17 -10.45
N GLY A 92 22.24 -4.93 -11.11
CA GLY A 92 23.55 -5.02 -10.49
C GLY A 92 23.87 -3.89 -9.49
N ILE A 93 23.09 -2.81 -9.46
CA ILE A 93 23.27 -1.65 -8.58
C ILE A 93 22.37 -1.84 -7.36
N ASP A 94 22.94 -2.11 -6.18
CA ASP A 94 22.17 -2.25 -4.94
C ASP A 94 21.84 -0.87 -4.39
N VAL A 95 20.62 -0.40 -4.62
CA VAL A 95 20.17 0.91 -4.19
C VAL A 95 19.19 0.82 -3.03
N VAL A 96 19.29 1.78 -2.11
CA VAL A 96 18.33 1.95 -1.02
C VAL A 96 17.98 3.43 -0.90
N HIS A 97 16.71 3.75 -0.72
CA HIS A 97 16.31 5.12 -0.43
C HIS A 97 16.67 5.47 1.03
N ARG A 98 17.24 6.65 1.26
CA ARG A 98 17.55 7.21 2.58
C ARG A 98 16.99 8.63 2.63
N GLY A 99 15.91 8.81 3.40
CA GLY A 99 15.12 10.04 3.31
C GLY A 99 14.53 10.16 1.91
N THR A 100 14.81 11.28 1.23
CA THR A 100 14.35 11.55 -0.13
C THR A 100 15.34 11.19 -1.22
N ARG A 101 16.51 10.63 -0.88
CA ARG A 101 17.60 10.38 -1.83
C ARG A 101 17.88 8.90 -2.00
N LEU A 102 18.29 8.50 -3.18
CA LEU A 102 18.78 7.17 -3.47
C LEU A 102 20.24 7.02 -3.05
N TYR A 103 20.61 5.90 -2.45
CA TYR A 103 21.98 5.59 -2.03
C TYR A 103 22.43 4.26 -2.61
N ASP A 104 23.56 4.24 -3.32
CA ASP A 104 24.20 3.02 -3.80
C ASP A 104 25.00 2.38 -2.65
N ARG A 105 24.58 1.20 -2.22
CA ARG A 105 25.21 0.44 -1.13
C ARG A 105 26.52 -0.24 -1.52
N LYS A 106 26.74 -0.50 -2.81
CA LYS A 106 27.98 -1.12 -3.31
C LYS A 106 29.09 -0.10 -3.47
N LYS A 107 28.76 1.06 -4.03
CA LYS A 107 29.72 2.17 -4.23
C LYS A 107 29.80 3.14 -3.06
N HIS A 108 28.87 3.02 -2.12
CA HIS A 108 28.76 3.90 -0.96
C HIS A 108 28.59 5.39 -1.29
N THR A 109 27.91 5.70 -2.39
CA THR A 109 27.74 7.08 -2.89
C THR A 109 26.27 7.44 -3.12
N TYR A 110 25.99 8.74 -3.14
CA TYR A 110 24.71 9.32 -3.55
C TYR A 110 24.74 9.82 -5.01
N GLU A 111 25.91 9.79 -5.66
CA GLU A 111 26.10 10.29 -7.01
C GLU A 111 25.83 9.21 -8.06
N PHE A 112 24.96 9.53 -9.02
CA PHE A 112 24.60 8.69 -10.15
C PHE A 112 24.90 9.41 -11.46
N SER A 113 25.68 8.77 -12.34
CA SER A 113 26.05 9.34 -13.64
C SER A 113 25.04 9.06 -14.75
N ARG A 114 24.04 8.21 -14.51
CA ARG A 114 23.01 7.82 -15.48
C ARG A 114 21.64 7.73 -14.83
N THR A 115 20.61 7.90 -15.65
CA THR A 115 19.22 7.57 -15.28
C THR A 115 19.14 6.09 -14.90
N LEU A 116 18.50 5.80 -13.77
CA LEU A 116 18.24 4.43 -13.33
C LEU A 116 16.78 4.08 -13.57
N LYS A 117 16.53 2.87 -14.08
CA LYS A 117 15.18 2.30 -14.11
C LYS A 117 14.95 1.49 -12.85
N VAL A 118 13.88 1.83 -12.14
CA VAL A 118 13.54 1.21 -10.86
C VAL A 118 12.08 0.78 -10.82
N ASP A 119 11.79 -0.24 -10.02
CA ASP A 119 10.44 -0.53 -9.59
C ASP A 119 10.16 0.23 -8.28
N LEU A 120 9.15 1.09 -8.32
CA LEU A 120 8.73 1.90 -7.18
C LEU A 120 7.43 1.34 -6.60
N VAL A 121 7.39 1.18 -5.29
CA VAL A 121 6.12 1.02 -4.57
C VAL A 121 5.77 2.35 -3.92
N VAL A 122 4.62 2.91 -4.28
CA VAL A 122 4.15 4.20 -3.78
C VAL A 122 3.02 4.04 -2.77
N LEU A 123 2.92 4.98 -1.84
CA LEU A 123 1.80 5.13 -0.94
C LEU A 123 0.74 6.00 -1.61
N LEU A 124 -0.42 5.43 -1.86
CA LEU A 124 -1.60 6.10 -2.39
C LEU A 124 -2.54 6.51 -1.26
N PRO A 125 -3.24 7.65 -1.39
CA PRO A 125 -4.36 8.03 -0.53
C PRO A 125 -5.46 6.96 -0.52
N PHE A 126 -6.24 6.89 0.57
CA PHE A 126 -7.34 5.91 0.69
C PHE A 126 -8.34 6.00 -0.46
N GLU A 127 -8.61 7.22 -0.93
CA GLU A 127 -9.55 7.50 -2.02
C GLU A 127 -9.04 7.15 -3.41
N GLU A 128 -7.76 6.80 -3.57
CA GLU A 128 -7.19 6.35 -4.84
C GLU A 128 -7.08 4.82 -4.91
N LEU A 129 -7.42 4.13 -3.82
CA LEU A 129 -7.34 2.67 -3.76
C LEU A 129 -8.52 2.00 -4.47
N PRO A 130 -8.31 0.80 -5.06
CA PRO A 130 -9.39 -0.05 -5.53
C PRO A 130 -10.35 -0.43 -4.40
N GLN A 131 -11.64 -0.58 -4.70
CA GLN A 131 -12.67 -0.88 -3.68
C GLN A 131 -12.35 -2.16 -2.87
N ALA A 132 -11.78 -3.19 -3.51
CA ALA A 132 -11.38 -4.42 -2.83
C ALA A 132 -10.25 -4.18 -1.80
N ALA A 133 -9.31 -3.30 -2.13
CA ALA A 133 -8.23 -2.90 -1.24
C ALA A 133 -8.76 -2.06 -0.07
N ARG A 134 -9.65 -1.10 -0.33
CA ARG A 134 -10.32 -0.29 0.70
C ARG A 134 -11.02 -1.18 1.71
N HIS A 135 -11.85 -2.11 1.23
CA HIS A 135 -12.59 -3.03 2.10
C HIS A 135 -11.66 -3.87 2.98
N TYR A 136 -10.60 -4.46 2.40
CA TYR A 136 -9.64 -5.24 3.17
C TYR A 136 -8.92 -4.40 4.24
N ILE A 137 -8.47 -3.20 3.89
CA ILE A 137 -7.80 -2.29 4.82
C ILE A 137 -8.74 -1.88 5.94
N THR A 138 -10.00 -1.55 5.65
CA THR A 138 -11.01 -1.19 6.64
C THR A 138 -11.27 -2.33 7.62
N VAL A 139 -11.51 -3.56 7.16
CA VAL A 139 -11.76 -4.72 8.03
C VAL A 139 -10.54 -5.02 8.91
N LYS A 140 -9.33 -4.99 8.32
CA LYS A 140 -8.08 -5.21 9.06
C LYS A 140 -7.82 -4.10 10.09
N ALA A 141 -8.10 -2.84 9.75
CA ALA A 141 -7.97 -1.71 10.66
C ALA A 141 -8.98 -1.80 11.81
N ALA A 142 -10.24 -2.15 11.52
CA ALA A 142 -11.27 -2.35 12.52
C ALA A 142 -10.92 -3.44 13.54
N ARG A 143 -10.36 -4.58 13.08
CA ARG A 143 -9.87 -5.64 13.96
C ARG A 143 -8.74 -5.17 14.88
N LYS A 144 -7.77 -4.45 14.34
CA LYS A 144 -6.67 -3.88 15.15
C LYS A 144 -7.16 -2.84 16.15
N PHE A 145 -8.10 -2.00 15.74
CA PHE A 145 -8.70 -0.97 16.59
C PHE A 145 -9.48 -1.61 17.73
N GLN A 146 -10.33 -2.60 17.44
CA GLN A 146 -11.06 -3.39 18.43
C GLN A 146 -10.12 -4.06 19.43
N ALA A 147 -9.02 -4.67 18.96
CA ALA A 147 -8.02 -5.27 19.83
C ALA A 147 -7.34 -4.24 20.77
N ARG A 148 -7.05 -3.02 20.27
CA ARG A 148 -6.43 -1.95 21.06
C ARG A 148 -7.39 -1.31 22.06
N ALA A 149 -8.66 -1.13 21.69
CA ALA A 149 -9.65 -0.43 22.51
C ALA A 149 -10.29 -1.35 23.57
N VAL A 150 -10.67 -2.57 23.20
CA VAL A 150 -11.47 -3.46 24.07
C VAL A 150 -10.61 -4.57 24.71
N GLY A 151 -9.53 -5.00 24.04
CA GLY A 151 -8.65 -6.05 24.56
C GLY A 151 -9.31 -7.43 24.70
N SER A 152 -10.42 -7.68 23.99
CA SER A 152 -11.16 -8.94 24.06
C SER A 152 -10.71 -9.95 23.00
N ASP A 153 -10.16 -11.08 23.46
CA ASP A 153 -9.68 -12.17 22.60
C ASP A 153 -10.81 -12.89 21.83
N THR A 154 -12.02 -12.96 22.41
CA THR A 154 -13.15 -13.65 21.75
C THR A 154 -13.64 -12.87 20.54
N LEU A 155 -13.83 -11.55 20.69
CA LEU A 155 -14.17 -10.66 19.57
C LEU A 155 -13.06 -10.63 18.51
N TYR A 156 -11.80 -10.70 18.93
CA TYR A 156 -10.67 -10.77 18.03
C TYR A 156 -10.63 -12.07 17.20
N GLN A 157 -11.11 -13.19 17.75
CA GLN A 157 -11.24 -14.45 17.02
C GLN A 157 -12.39 -14.43 16.00
N PHE A 158 -13.54 -13.84 16.34
CA PHE A 158 -14.67 -13.76 15.40
C PHE A 158 -14.34 -12.89 14.18
N THR A 159 -13.70 -11.74 14.40
CA THR A 159 -13.30 -10.82 13.33
C THR A 159 -12.17 -11.37 12.44
N GLN A 160 -11.49 -12.43 12.86
CA GLN A 160 -10.45 -13.08 12.05
C GLN A 160 -11.01 -13.75 10.80
N ALA A 161 -12.19 -14.37 10.89
CA ALA A 161 -12.83 -15.02 9.73
C ALA A 161 -13.15 -13.99 8.63
N ASP A 162 -13.70 -12.84 9.04
CA ASP A 162 -14.03 -11.73 8.15
C ASP A 162 -12.78 -11.14 7.49
N GLU A 163 -11.68 -10.97 8.24
CA GLU A 163 -10.42 -10.50 7.66
C GLU A 163 -9.87 -11.49 6.62
N VAL A 164 -9.94 -12.80 6.90
CA VAL A 164 -9.46 -13.84 5.98
C VAL A 164 -10.28 -13.83 4.69
N GLU A 165 -11.60 -13.66 4.79
CA GLU A 165 -12.48 -13.54 3.63
C GLU A 165 -12.18 -12.27 2.83
N ALA A 166 -12.12 -11.10 3.49
CA ALA A 166 -11.79 -9.83 2.85
C ALA A 166 -10.42 -9.90 2.14
N ARG A 167 -9.43 -10.53 2.77
CA ARG A 167 -8.11 -10.78 2.17
C ARG A 167 -8.19 -11.67 0.93
N ARG A 168 -9.04 -12.70 0.96
CA ARG A 168 -9.23 -13.61 -0.19
C ARG A 168 -9.84 -12.86 -1.37
N ILE A 169 -10.88 -12.05 -1.13
CA ILE A 169 -11.53 -11.22 -2.14
C ILE A 169 -10.54 -10.22 -2.73
N PHE A 170 -9.78 -9.54 -1.87
CA PHE A 170 -8.74 -8.60 -2.30
C PHE A 170 -7.69 -9.27 -3.19
N LYS A 171 -7.11 -10.40 -2.75
CA LYS A 171 -6.13 -11.15 -3.57
C LYS A 171 -6.70 -11.63 -4.90
N LYS A 172 -7.98 -12.02 -4.94
CA LYS A 172 -8.64 -12.43 -6.18
C LYS A 172 -8.78 -11.26 -7.14
N ALA A 173 -9.17 -10.08 -6.65
CA ALA A 173 -9.28 -8.88 -7.47
C ALA A 173 -7.92 -8.43 -8.01
N GLU A 174 -6.89 -8.43 -7.16
CA GLU A 174 -5.51 -8.14 -7.56
C GLU A 174 -5.00 -9.13 -8.61
N GLY A 175 -5.18 -10.44 -8.39
CA GLY A 175 -4.76 -11.45 -9.34
C GLY A 175 -5.45 -11.34 -10.69
N ALA A 176 -6.72 -10.90 -10.72
CA ALA A 176 -7.47 -10.66 -11.94
C ALA A 176 -7.02 -9.39 -12.69
N THR A 177 -6.41 -8.41 -12.00
CA THR A 177 -6.01 -7.13 -12.60
C THR A 177 -4.52 -7.12 -12.96
N ALA A 178 -3.71 -7.90 -12.24
CA ALA A 178 -2.29 -7.99 -12.47
C ALA A 178 -1.90 -8.83 -13.70
N ASP A 179 -2.88 -9.50 -14.33
CA ASP A 179 -2.74 -10.28 -15.56
C ASP A 179 -1.48 -11.16 -15.59
N HIS A 180 -1.22 -11.85 -14.48
CA HIS A 180 -0.06 -12.72 -14.35
C HIS A 180 -0.23 -13.98 -15.20
N ASN A 181 0.32 -13.95 -16.41
CA ASN A 181 0.33 -15.10 -17.30
C ASN A 181 1.58 -15.96 -17.07
N PHE A 182 1.38 -17.22 -16.64
CA PHE A 182 2.45 -18.20 -16.44
C PHE A 182 3.21 -18.53 -17.74
N LEU A 183 2.51 -18.59 -18.87
CA LEU A 183 3.06 -19.01 -20.16
C LEU A 183 3.84 -17.90 -20.88
N THR A 184 3.49 -16.64 -20.65
CA THR A 184 4.13 -15.47 -21.27
C THR A 184 5.02 -14.68 -20.32
N GLY A 185 5.04 -15.03 -19.03
CA GLY A 185 5.98 -14.50 -18.06
C GLY A 185 7.41 -14.67 -18.55
N THR A 186 8.15 -13.57 -18.56
CA THR A 186 9.46 -13.31 -19.20
C THR A 186 10.54 -14.39 -18.99
N THR A 187 10.38 -15.26 -17.99
CA THR A 187 11.29 -16.37 -17.71
C THR A 187 10.99 -17.62 -18.55
N VAL A 188 9.72 -17.94 -18.84
CA VAL A 188 9.32 -19.15 -19.57
C VAL A 188 9.37 -18.94 -21.09
N THR A 189 9.04 -17.75 -21.58
CA THR A 189 9.15 -17.40 -23.01
C THR A 189 10.56 -17.54 -23.55
N ARG A 190 11.59 -17.26 -22.74
CA ARG A 190 13.01 -17.46 -23.11
C ARG A 190 13.36 -18.94 -23.34
N ILE A 191 12.67 -19.86 -22.69
CA ILE A 191 12.86 -21.31 -22.86
C ILE A 191 12.05 -21.82 -24.06
N LEU A 192 10.82 -21.32 -24.25
CA LEU A 192 9.96 -21.67 -25.38
C LEU A 192 10.49 -21.16 -26.74
N GLN A 193 11.14 -20.00 -26.77
CA GLN A 193 11.74 -19.42 -27.98
C GLN A 193 13.09 -20.06 -28.36
N ARG A 194 13.52 -21.12 -27.65
CA ARG A 194 14.81 -21.79 -27.87
C ARG A 194 14.71 -23.03 -28.77
N ARG A 195 13.79 -23.03 -29.73
CA ARG A 195 13.63 -24.08 -30.75
C ARG A 195 14.00 -23.57 -32.13
#